data_AF-A6IKP3-F1
#
_entry.id   AF-A6IKP3-F1
#
_cell.length_a   1.000
_cell.length_b   1.000
_cell.length_c   1.000
_cell.angle_alpha   90.00
_cell.angle_beta   90.00
_cell.angle_gamma   90.00
#
_symmetry.space_group_name_H-M   'P 1'
#
loop_
_entity.id
_entity.type
_entity.pdbx_description
1 polymer ?
#
loop_
_entity_poly.entity_id
_entity_poly.type
_entity_poly.pdbx_seq_one_letter_code
_entity_poly.pdbx_strand_id
1 'polypeptide(L)'
;MAVNLSRNGPALQEAYVRVVTEKSPTDWALFTYEGNSNDIRVAGTGEGGLEELVEELNSGKVMYAFCRVKDPNSGLPKFVLINWTGEGVNDVRKGACANHVSTMANFLKGAHVTINARAEEDVEPECIMEKVAKASGANYSFHKESSCFQDVGPQAPVVSAAHLSPCLRTGIRNGVSA
;
A
#
# COMPACT_ATOMS: atom_id res chain seq x y z
N MET A 1 -9.18 -16.75 16.03
CA MET A 1 -9.97 -15.96 17.00
C MET A 1 -10.15 -14.57 16.42
N ALA A 2 -11.21 -13.86 16.82
CA ALA A 2 -11.45 -12.49 16.37
C ALA A 2 -10.93 -11.47 17.41
N VAL A 3 -10.60 -10.28 16.93
CA VAL A 3 -10.32 -9.11 17.79
C VAL A 3 -11.62 -8.58 18.39
N ASN A 4 -11.56 -8.14 19.64
CA ASN A 4 -12.69 -7.56 20.35
C ASN A 4 -12.50 -6.04 20.48
N LEU A 5 -13.38 -5.29 19.83
CA LEU A 5 -13.44 -3.83 19.90
C LEU A 5 -14.58 -3.33 20.79
N SER A 6 -15.48 -4.21 21.21
CA SER A 6 -16.71 -3.83 21.92
C SER A 6 -16.45 -3.48 23.38
N ARG A 7 -15.52 -4.17 24.03
CA ARG A 7 -15.20 -3.98 25.46
C ARG A 7 -14.83 -2.52 25.80
N ASN A 8 -13.97 -1.93 24.98
CA ASN A 8 -13.51 -0.54 25.13
C ASN A 8 -14.04 0.37 24.03
N GLY A 9 -15.11 -0.03 23.33
CA GLY A 9 -15.60 0.62 22.12
C GLY A 9 -15.77 2.14 22.23
N PRO A 10 -16.38 2.68 23.30
CA PRO A 10 -16.52 4.12 23.48
C PRO A 10 -15.17 4.86 23.51
N ALA A 11 -14.19 4.33 24.25
CA ALA A 11 -12.86 4.93 24.36
C ALA A 11 -12.07 4.84 23.05
N LEU A 12 -12.18 3.71 22.34
CA LEU A 12 -11.56 3.54 21.02
C LEU A 12 -12.14 4.54 20.01
N GLN A 13 -13.47 4.66 19.99
CA GLN A 13 -14.17 5.56 19.09
C GLN A 13 -13.84 7.02 19.42
N GLU A 14 -13.79 7.39 20.70
CA GLU A 14 -13.45 8.74 21.13
C GLU A 14 -12.04 9.13 20.68
N ALA A 15 -11.03 8.28 20.92
CA ALA A 15 -9.66 8.52 20.49
C ALA A 15 -9.55 8.67 18.96
N TYR A 16 -10.20 7.79 18.22
CA TYR A 16 -10.26 7.87 16.75
C TYR A 16 -10.94 9.16 16.27
N VAL A 17 -12.09 9.53 16.86
CA VAL A 17 -12.85 10.73 16.51
C VAL A 17 -12.04 12.00 16.75
N ARG A 18 -11.25 12.04 17.83
CA ARG A 18 -10.34 13.17 18.10
C ARG A 18 -9.34 13.37 16.95
N VAL A 19 -8.66 12.31 16.50
CA VAL A 19 -7.69 12.39 15.39
C VAL A 19 -8.33 12.86 14.08
N VAL A 20 -9.51 12.33 13.72
CA VAL A 20 -10.19 12.72 12.47
C VAL A 20 -10.83 14.11 12.52
N THR A 21 -11.06 14.66 13.72
CA THR A 21 -11.64 15.99 13.87
C THR A 21 -10.55 17.04 13.68
N GLU A 22 -10.58 17.77 12.56
CA GLU A 22 -9.59 18.82 12.24
C GLU A 22 -9.41 19.85 13.37
N LYS A 23 -10.49 20.20 14.06
CA LYS A 23 -10.48 21.17 15.17
C LYS A 23 -9.88 20.60 16.46
N SER A 24 -9.69 19.29 16.55
CA SER A 24 -9.05 18.68 17.70
C SER A 24 -7.54 18.86 17.60
N PRO A 25 -6.88 19.21 18.71
CA PRO A 25 -5.43 19.28 18.75
C PRO A 25 -4.76 17.90 18.73
N THR A 26 -5.51 16.82 18.96
CA THR A 26 -4.99 15.45 18.88
C THR A 26 -4.70 15.04 17.44
N ASP A 27 -3.44 14.73 17.15
CA ASP A 27 -2.97 14.33 15.82
C ASP A 27 -2.75 12.84 15.69
N TRP A 28 -2.58 12.11 16.80
CA TRP A 28 -2.38 10.66 16.77
C TRP A 28 -3.07 9.93 17.92
N ALA A 29 -3.42 8.68 17.65
CA ALA A 29 -3.93 7.73 18.63
C ALA A 29 -3.25 6.37 18.43
N LEU A 30 -2.84 5.76 19.54
CA LEU A 30 -2.20 4.46 19.57
C LEU A 30 -3.11 3.46 20.29
N PHE A 31 -3.26 2.28 19.70
CA PHE A 31 -4.10 1.20 20.20
C PHE A 31 -3.27 -0.06 20.41
N THR A 32 -3.56 -0.82 21.46
CA THR A 32 -2.88 -2.09 21.73
C THR A 32 -3.80 -3.08 22.44
N TYR A 33 -3.32 -4.30 22.63
CA TYR A 33 -4.05 -5.37 23.30
C TYR A 33 -4.00 -5.25 24.83
N GLU A 34 -5.06 -5.71 25.51
CA GLU A 34 -5.08 -5.90 26.96
C GLU A 34 -4.41 -7.22 27.36
N GLY A 35 -3.14 -7.14 27.80
CA GLY A 35 -2.39 -8.32 28.22
C GLY A 35 -2.34 -9.38 27.11
N ASN A 36 -2.81 -10.58 27.42
CA ASN A 36 -2.86 -11.70 26.48
C ASN A 36 -4.22 -11.88 25.78
N SER A 37 -5.23 -11.05 26.09
CA SER A 37 -6.55 -11.15 25.47
C SER A 37 -6.56 -10.55 24.06
N ASN A 38 -7.68 -10.71 23.34
CA ASN A 38 -7.88 -10.06 22.04
C ASN A 38 -8.66 -8.75 22.16
N ASP A 39 -8.79 -8.20 23.37
CA ASP A 39 -9.45 -6.92 23.61
C ASP A 39 -8.50 -5.78 23.28
N ILE A 40 -8.94 -4.83 22.44
CA ILE A 40 -8.19 -3.63 22.11
C ILE A 40 -8.51 -2.53 23.11
N ARG A 41 -7.49 -1.77 23.51
CA ARG A 41 -7.60 -0.56 24.31
C ARG A 41 -6.79 0.58 23.70
N VAL A 42 -7.08 1.80 24.12
CA VAL A 42 -6.22 2.96 23.85
C VAL A 42 -4.94 2.81 24.68
N ALA A 43 -3.80 2.90 24.00
CA ALA A 43 -2.47 2.92 24.61
C ALA A 43 -2.05 4.36 24.94
N GLY A 44 -2.30 5.28 24.00
CA GLY A 44 -1.95 6.70 24.13
C GLY A 44 -2.62 7.54 23.04
N THR A 45 -2.62 8.85 23.25
CA THR A 45 -3.06 9.87 22.28
C THR A 45 -2.22 11.12 22.50
N GLY A 46 -1.92 11.87 21.45
CA GLY A 46 -1.09 13.07 21.59
C GLY A 46 -1.21 14.04 20.42
N GLU A 47 -0.42 15.11 20.54
CA GLU A 47 -0.45 16.31 19.69
C GLU A 47 0.94 16.60 19.07
N GLY A 48 1.96 15.81 19.42
CA GLY A 48 3.34 15.90 18.95
C GLY A 48 3.59 15.16 17.62
N GLY A 49 2.53 14.80 16.89
CA GLY A 49 2.64 14.20 15.56
C GLY A 49 3.36 12.84 15.52
N LEU A 50 4.11 12.61 14.44
CA LEU A 50 4.81 11.33 14.22
C LEU A 50 5.97 11.11 15.18
N GLU A 51 6.67 12.17 15.60
CA GLU A 51 7.84 12.06 16.47
C GLU A 51 7.45 11.49 17.84
N GLU A 52 6.45 12.08 18.49
CA GLU A 52 5.90 11.60 19.76
C GLU A 52 5.29 10.19 19.62
N LEU A 53 4.61 9.92 18.50
CA LEU A 53 4.00 8.61 18.26
C LEU A 53 5.03 7.48 18.21
N VAL A 54 6.19 7.72 17.58
CA VAL A 54 7.25 6.69 17.43
C VAL A 54 7.88 6.37 18.78
N GLU A 55 8.06 7.36 19.64
CA GLU A 55 8.59 7.16 21.00
C GLU A 55 7.67 6.28 21.88
N GLU A 56 6.36 6.30 21.63
CA GLU A 56 5.37 5.50 22.36
C GLU A 56 5.26 4.04 21.85
N LEU A 57 5.89 3.71 20.72
CA LEU A 57 5.89 2.36 20.18
C LEU A 57 6.69 1.41 21.08
N ASN A 58 6.24 0.16 21.15
CA ASN A 58 6.87 -0.84 22.00
C ASN A 58 7.18 -2.11 21.21
N SER A 59 8.46 -2.47 21.13
CA SER A 59 8.95 -3.64 20.40
C SER A 59 8.46 -4.98 20.98
N GLY A 60 7.93 -4.99 22.21
CA GLY A 60 7.34 -6.18 22.83
C GLY A 60 5.84 -6.37 22.55
N LYS A 61 5.21 -5.48 21.79
CA LYS A 61 3.74 -5.47 21.59
C LYS A 61 3.35 -5.32 20.13
N VAL A 62 2.15 -5.81 19.81
CA VAL A 62 1.45 -5.46 18.58
C VAL A 62 0.61 -4.22 18.87
N MET A 63 0.72 -3.23 18.01
CA MET A 63 0.03 -1.95 18.17
C MET A 63 -0.54 -1.48 16.83
N TYR A 64 -1.54 -0.62 16.90
CA TYR A 64 -2.12 0.05 15.74
C TYR A 64 -2.09 1.54 16.01
N ALA A 65 -1.40 2.31 15.17
CA ALA A 65 -1.40 3.75 15.27
C ALA A 65 -2.25 4.35 14.16
N PHE A 66 -2.97 5.40 14.50
CA PHE A 66 -3.71 6.21 13.54
C PHE A 66 -3.29 7.66 13.73
N CYS A 67 -2.72 8.25 12.67
CA CYS A 67 -2.13 9.59 12.73
C CYS A 67 -2.62 10.46 11.58
N ARG A 68 -2.85 11.74 11.88
CA ARG A 68 -3.09 12.81 10.93
C ARG A 68 -1.77 13.51 10.63
N VAL A 69 -1.41 13.55 9.36
CA VAL A 69 -0.20 14.23 8.86
C VAL A 69 -0.56 15.17 7.73
N LYS A 70 0.22 16.22 7.52
CA LYS A 70 0.04 17.13 6.38
C LYS A 70 0.82 16.60 5.19
N ASP A 71 0.15 16.38 4.06
CA ASP A 71 0.83 15.99 2.83
C ASP A 71 1.84 17.05 2.39
N PRO A 72 3.11 16.71 2.11
CA PRO A 72 4.11 17.72 1.73
C PRO A 72 3.85 18.37 0.37
N ASN A 73 3.08 17.73 -0.51
CA ASN A 73 2.79 18.26 -1.85
C ASN A 73 1.59 19.21 -1.86
N SER A 74 0.51 18.84 -1.18
CA SER A 74 -0.78 19.56 -1.21
C SER A 74 -1.08 20.37 0.05
N GLY A 75 -0.36 20.11 1.15
CA GLY A 75 -0.65 20.69 2.47
C GLY A 75 -1.94 20.17 3.12
N LEU A 76 -2.68 19.27 2.45
CA LEU A 76 -3.93 18.71 2.95
C LEU A 76 -3.69 17.64 4.02
N PRO A 77 -4.57 17.54 5.03
CA PRO A 77 -4.48 16.48 6.02
C PRO A 77 -4.73 15.12 5.37
N LYS A 78 -3.86 14.16 5.66
CA LYS A 78 -4.01 12.74 5.32
C LYS A 78 -3.93 11.91 6.59
N PHE A 79 -4.63 10.79 6.56
CA PHE A 79 -4.62 9.83 7.66
C PHE A 79 -3.75 8.63 7.31
N VAL A 80 -2.90 8.23 8.25
CA VAL A 80 -2.01 7.08 8.13
C VAL A 80 -2.40 6.05 9.18
N LEU A 81 -2.60 4.81 8.75
CA LEU A 81 -2.75 3.65 9.62
C LEU A 81 -1.41 2.89 9.64
N ILE A 82 -0.84 2.73 10.83
CA ILE A 82 0.40 1.95 11.03
C ILE A 82 0.04 0.69 11.80
N ASN A 83 0.27 -0.47 11.17
CA ASN A 83 0.18 -1.78 11.81
C ASN A 83 1.57 -2.13 12.34
N TRP A 84 1.82 -1.83 13.61
CA TRP A 84 3.08 -2.09 14.28
C TRP A 84 3.11 -3.51 14.84
N THR A 85 4.13 -4.28 14.45
CA THR A 85 4.41 -5.61 14.99
C THR A 85 5.82 -5.65 15.54
N GLY A 86 5.96 -5.31 16.83
CA GLY A 86 7.27 -5.26 17.47
C GLY A 86 8.05 -6.57 17.36
N GLU A 87 9.37 -6.47 17.23
CA GLU A 87 10.26 -7.60 17.00
C GLU A 87 10.22 -8.63 18.13
N GLY A 88 10.07 -8.16 19.38
CA GLY A 88 10.01 -8.97 20.60
C GLY A 88 8.68 -9.70 20.82
N VAL A 89 7.68 -9.53 19.94
CA VAL A 89 6.43 -10.30 19.99
C VAL A 89 6.69 -11.74 19.53
N ASN A 90 6.14 -12.73 20.23
CA ASN A 90 6.28 -14.13 19.81
C ASN A 90 5.57 -14.42 18.47
N ASP A 91 6.09 -15.37 17.69
CA ASP A 91 5.59 -15.62 16.33
C ASP A 91 4.14 -16.10 16.28
N VAL A 92 3.71 -16.86 17.30
CA VAL A 92 2.33 -17.33 17.43
C VAL A 92 1.37 -16.14 17.55
N ARG A 93 1.71 -15.14 18.37
CA ARG A 93 0.91 -13.92 18.54
C ARG A 93 0.96 -13.06 17.29
N LYS A 94 2.13 -12.93 16.64
CA LYS A 94 2.26 -12.22 15.35
C LYS A 94 1.28 -12.80 14.31
N GLY A 95 1.27 -14.13 14.16
CA GLY A 95 0.36 -14.83 13.24
C GLY A 95 -1.12 -14.67 13.60
N ALA A 96 -1.46 -14.73 14.89
CA ALA A 96 -2.83 -14.50 15.35
C ALA A 96 -3.31 -13.08 15.04
N CYS A 97 -2.49 -12.07 15.38
CA CYS A 97 -2.80 -10.65 15.19
C CYS A 97 -2.84 -10.22 13.71
N ALA A 98 -2.16 -10.93 12.80
CA ALA A 98 -2.26 -10.66 11.37
C ALA A 98 -3.71 -10.75 10.85
N ASN A 99 -4.50 -11.67 11.39
CA ASN A 99 -5.93 -11.81 11.03
C ASN A 99 -6.80 -10.67 11.58
N HIS A 100 -6.30 -9.89 12.54
CA HIS A 100 -7.05 -8.78 13.16
C HIS A 100 -6.88 -7.46 12.40
N VAL A 101 -5.86 -7.36 11.53
CA VAL A 101 -5.52 -6.12 10.79
C VAL A 101 -6.72 -5.62 9.97
N SER A 102 -7.44 -6.52 9.30
CA SER A 102 -8.61 -6.14 8.49
C SER A 102 -9.74 -5.57 9.34
N THR A 103 -10.00 -6.15 10.52
CA THR A 103 -11.00 -5.63 11.46
C THR A 103 -10.60 -4.27 12.02
N MET A 104 -9.31 -4.07 12.35
CA MET A 104 -8.80 -2.78 12.80
C MET A 104 -8.87 -1.71 11.69
N ALA A 105 -8.50 -2.05 10.45
CA ALA A 105 -8.62 -1.14 9.31
C ALA A 105 -10.09 -0.77 9.02
N ASN A 106 -11.02 -1.72 9.19
CA ASN A 106 -12.45 -1.46 9.05
C ASN A 106 -13.01 -0.58 10.19
N PHE A 107 -12.40 -0.59 11.37
CA PHE A 107 -12.75 0.31 12.46
C PHE A 107 -12.16 1.71 12.23
N LEU A 108 -10.86 1.78 11.90
CA LEU A 108 -10.09 3.00 11.64
C LEU A 108 -10.22 3.43 10.16
N LYS A 109 -11.44 3.75 9.75
CA LYS A 109 -11.74 4.08 8.35
C LYS A 109 -11.06 5.39 7.92
N GLY A 110 -10.92 5.59 6.61
CA GLY A 110 -10.39 6.84 6.05
C GLY A 110 -8.86 6.96 6.07
N ALA A 111 -8.13 5.89 6.42
CA ALA A 111 -6.70 5.82 6.17
C ALA A 111 -6.40 5.99 4.67
N HIS A 112 -5.58 6.98 4.34
CA HIS A 112 -5.08 7.23 2.98
C HIS A 112 -3.87 6.35 2.68
N VAL A 113 -3.06 6.09 3.71
CA VAL A 113 -1.89 5.22 3.63
C VAL A 113 -1.99 4.20 4.75
N THR A 114 -1.72 2.93 4.44
CA THR A 114 -1.57 1.87 5.43
C THR A 114 -0.17 1.32 5.36
N ILE A 115 0.53 1.29 6.49
CA ILE A 115 1.92 0.85 6.62
C ILE A 115 1.95 -0.36 7.56
N ASN A 116 2.60 -1.44 7.14
CA ASN A 116 2.93 -2.55 8.03
C ASN A 116 4.38 -2.38 8.46
N ALA A 117 4.61 -2.12 9.74
CA ALA A 117 5.92 -1.84 10.31
C ALA A 117 6.32 -2.94 11.29
N ARG A 118 7.61 -3.30 11.28
CA ARG A 118 8.16 -4.33 12.17
C ARG A 118 9.36 -3.84 12.97
N ALA A 119 10.09 -2.87 12.42
CA ALA A 119 11.25 -2.26 13.05
C ALA A 119 11.10 -0.74 13.09
N GLU A 120 11.88 -0.09 13.95
CA GLU A 120 11.81 1.38 14.17
C GLU A 120 12.13 2.17 12.89
N GLU A 121 12.96 1.62 11.99
CA GLU A 121 13.24 2.18 10.66
C GLU A 121 11.98 2.29 9.76
N ASP A 122 10.99 1.41 9.93
CA ASP A 122 9.75 1.43 9.13
C ASP A 122 8.82 2.59 9.53
N VAL A 123 9.02 3.13 10.73
CA VAL A 123 8.18 4.17 11.34
C VAL A 123 8.90 5.49 11.49
N GLU A 124 10.14 5.61 10.99
CA GLU A 124 10.83 6.89 10.92
C GLU A 124 9.94 7.92 10.20
N PRO A 125 9.82 9.16 10.73
CA PRO A 125 8.93 10.17 10.17
C PRO A 125 9.16 10.40 8.68
N GLU A 126 10.42 10.38 8.24
CA GLU A 126 10.81 10.53 6.83
C GLU A 126 10.26 9.40 5.94
N CYS A 127 10.37 8.15 6.40
CA CYS A 127 9.88 6.96 5.68
C CYS A 127 8.35 6.97 5.55
N ILE A 128 7.64 7.39 6.60
CA ILE A 128 6.18 7.54 6.58
C ILE A 128 5.78 8.67 5.62
N MET A 129 6.42 9.83 5.74
CA MET A 129 6.11 11.01 4.94
C MET A 129 6.37 10.80 3.45
N GLU A 130 7.39 10.01 3.09
CA GLU A 130 7.62 9.61 1.71
C GLU A 130 6.45 8.80 1.14
N LYS A 131 5.91 7.84 1.89
CA LYS A 131 4.74 7.05 1.49
C LYS A 131 3.48 7.91 1.37
N VAL A 132 3.32 8.88 2.27
CA VAL A 132 2.23 9.87 2.24
C VAL A 132 2.30 10.74 0.99
N ALA A 133 3.49 11.22 0.65
CA ALA A 133 3.75 12.01 -0.54
C ALA A 133 3.44 11.22 -1.82
N LYS A 134 3.88 9.96 -1.90
CA LYS A 134 3.60 9.06 -3.03
C LYS A 134 2.10 8.78 -3.20
N ALA A 135 1.36 8.64 -2.10
CA ALA A 135 -0.09 8.49 -2.13
C ALA A 135 -0.84 9.78 -2.50
N SER A 136 -0.15 10.93 -2.59
CA SER A 136 -0.73 12.14 -3.16
C SER A 136 -0.82 12.00 -4.67
N GLY A 137 -2.04 11.85 -5.19
CA GLY A 137 -2.32 11.83 -6.63
C GLY A 137 -1.87 13.09 -7.40
N ALA A 138 -1.23 14.05 -6.74
CA ALA A 138 -0.50 15.17 -7.33
C ALA A 138 0.79 14.75 -8.04
N ASN A 139 1.24 13.50 -7.93
CA ASN A 139 2.35 12.96 -8.72
C ASN A 139 1.87 12.56 -10.13
N TYR A 140 1.52 13.53 -10.97
CA TYR A 140 1.54 13.33 -12.42
C TYR A 140 3.00 13.24 -12.87
N SER A 141 3.58 12.06 -12.70
CA SER A 141 4.70 11.68 -13.57
C SER A 141 4.11 11.56 -14.97
N PHE A 142 4.29 12.61 -15.80
CA PHE A 142 4.30 12.40 -17.23
C PHE A 142 5.34 11.31 -17.48
N HIS A 143 4.87 10.07 -17.65
CA HIS A 143 5.67 9.06 -18.31
C HIS A 143 5.85 9.60 -19.72
N LYS A 144 6.94 10.35 -19.94
CA LYS A 144 7.42 10.61 -21.27
C LYS A 144 7.76 9.23 -21.79
N GLU A 145 6.83 8.65 -22.51
CA GLU A 145 7.03 7.47 -23.31
C GLU A 145 8.21 7.77 -24.22
N SER A 146 9.41 7.38 -23.80
CA SER A 146 10.52 7.19 -24.71
C SER A 146 10.23 5.86 -25.40
N SER A 147 9.39 5.93 -26.44
CA SER A 147 9.45 5.02 -27.56
C SER A 147 10.85 5.09 -28.15
N CYS A 148 11.79 4.35 -27.58
CA CYS A 148 12.94 3.87 -28.34
C CYS A 148 12.45 2.71 -29.21
N PHE A 149 11.67 3.11 -30.22
CA PHE A 149 11.70 2.48 -31.53
C PHE A 149 13.19 2.32 -31.88
N GLN A 150 13.70 1.10 -31.83
CA GLN A 150 14.99 0.80 -32.42
C GLN A 150 14.78 0.82 -33.94
N ASP A 151 14.94 2.03 -34.49
CA ASP A 151 15.26 2.27 -35.88
C ASP A 151 16.57 1.53 -36.20
N VAL A 152 16.46 0.35 -36.79
CA VAL A 152 17.53 -0.22 -37.62
C VAL A 152 17.16 0.14 -39.05
N GLY A 153 17.92 1.10 -39.59
CA GLY A 153 17.65 1.76 -40.87
C GLY A 153 17.62 0.86 -42.12
N PRO A 154 17.39 1.47 -43.29
CA PRO A 154 16.87 0.80 -44.47
C PRO A 154 17.97 0.18 -45.35
N GLN A 155 17.85 -1.10 -45.71
CA GLN A 155 18.60 -1.69 -46.84
C GLN A 155 17.76 -2.66 -47.69
N ALA A 156 17.41 -2.15 -48.88
CA ALA A 156 17.28 -2.76 -50.21
C ALA A 156 16.43 -4.03 -50.48
N PRO A 157 15.67 -4.07 -51.60
CA PRO A 157 15.05 -5.29 -52.11
C PRO A 157 15.92 -5.93 -53.19
N VAL A 158 16.36 -7.18 -53.03
CA VAL A 158 16.76 -8.00 -54.19
C VAL A 158 16.52 -9.49 -53.95
N VAL A 159 15.60 -10.00 -54.76
CA VAL A 159 15.53 -11.32 -55.38
C VAL A 159 16.72 -12.26 -55.12
N SER A 160 16.43 -13.49 -54.70
CA SER A 160 17.31 -14.63 -54.97
C SER A 160 16.55 -15.70 -55.72
N ALA A 161 17.04 -15.96 -56.93
CA ALA A 161 16.50 -16.90 -57.88
C ALA A 161 16.82 -18.36 -57.51
N ALA A 162 15.88 -19.23 -57.90
CA ALA A 162 16.04 -20.58 -58.44
C ALA A 162 17.11 -21.52 -57.84
N HIS A 163 16.64 -22.67 -57.34
CA HIS A 163 17.22 -23.95 -57.77
C HIS A 163 16.11 -24.91 -58.23
N LEU A 164 16.20 -25.25 -59.52
CA LEU A 164 15.38 -26.22 -60.24
C LEU A 164 15.51 -27.62 -59.63
N SER A 165 14.44 -28.40 -59.73
CA SER A 165 14.48 -29.64 -60.52
C SER A 165 13.08 -30.08 -60.98
N PRO A 166 12.98 -30.78 -62.13
CA PRO A 166 11.85 -30.69 -63.03
C PRO A 166 11.08 -32.02 -63.19
N CYS A 167 10.12 -32.00 -64.12
CA CYS A 167 9.45 -33.15 -64.77
C CYS A 167 8.23 -33.70 -64.01
N LEU A 168 7.07 -33.99 -64.61
CA LEU A 168 6.52 -33.89 -65.98
C LEU A 168 5.04 -34.35 -65.82
N ARG A 169 4.02 -33.72 -66.41
CA ARG A 169 3.23 -34.18 -67.60
C ARG A 169 1.74 -33.92 -67.25
N THR A 170 1.03 -32.96 -67.84
CA THR A 170 0.26 -32.99 -69.11
C THR A 170 -1.25 -33.15 -68.90
N GLY A 171 -2.03 -32.28 -69.56
CA GLY A 171 -3.46 -32.46 -69.90
C GLY A 171 -4.31 -31.23 -69.56
N ILE A 172 -4.42 -30.20 -70.41
CA ILE A 172 -5.39 -30.05 -71.52
C ILE A 172 -6.84 -30.34 -71.07
N ARG A 173 -7.76 -29.33 -71.03
CA ARG A 173 -8.68 -28.97 -72.14
C ARG A 173 -9.75 -27.93 -71.76
N ASN A 174 -10.16 -27.18 -72.79
CA ASN A 174 -11.19 -26.14 -72.86
C ASN A 174 -12.62 -26.61 -72.49
N GLY A 175 -13.46 -25.62 -72.14
CA GLY A 175 -14.60 -25.29 -73.02
C GLY A 175 -16.02 -25.42 -72.44
N VAL A 176 -16.72 -24.27 -72.47
CA VAL A 176 -18.08 -24.07 -73.01
C VAL A 176 -19.27 -24.72 -72.27
N SER A 177 -20.07 -23.82 -71.69
CA SER A 177 -21.52 -23.61 -71.90
C SER A 177 -22.40 -24.82 -72.29
N ALA A 178 -23.40 -25.06 -71.45
CA ALA A 178 -24.80 -25.20 -71.85
C ALA A 178 -25.67 -24.75 -70.67
#